data_AF-A0A2N7L3R3-F1
#
_entry.id   AF-A0A2N7L3R3-F1
#
_cell.length_a   1.000
_cell.length_b   1.000
_cell.length_c   1.000
_cell.angle_alpha   90.00
_cell.angle_beta   90.00
_cell.angle_gamma   90.00
#
_symmetry.space_group_name_H-M   'P 1'
#
loop_
_entity.id
_entity.type
_entity.pdbx_description
1 polymer ?
#
loop_
_entity_poly.entity_id
_entity_poly.type
_entity_poly.pdbx_seq_one_letter_code
_entity_poly.pdbx_strand_id
1 'polypeptide(L)'
;MAQYNSENFKAQKKRPPQGLLYKVIKKGKIFSFTKSNDAISISTVRDANPSSMRESMKDHQKEMFWDNNRLIFESLSGWSSLYFLVVGLTKIALIVFLPILYSFSLISILLGDGTLETESSYLAFVSLYLLAPSLLIYIHYKLIHKGHMNLAPFLRPILVFEANRENGSITSYKENGEIDFTHPFIEFDCILISVPSPQGHLNYSLALTHRYNDYPSSVPIGDLIGKNEMVDEYHRLWNMIQRYMDVSQPMPDIMVLESSREQDPTTAAYDKKNTRNPRYWRDMTDEEFEITIERIRKEQEGQPSSGPEINIFENNEPPEKYEV
;
A
#
# COMPACT_ATOMS: atom_id res chain seq x y z
N MET A 1 16.56 -8.26 -18.74
CA MET A 1 16.49 -8.91 -17.41
C MET A 1 15.79 -10.24 -17.59
N ALA A 2 16.00 -11.21 -16.71
CA ALA A 2 15.40 -12.54 -16.80
C ALA A 2 14.38 -12.72 -15.67
N GLN A 3 13.38 -13.56 -15.90
CA GLN A 3 12.41 -13.96 -14.89
C GLN A 3 13.13 -14.48 -13.63
N TYR A 4 12.63 -14.08 -12.47
CA TYR A 4 13.14 -14.63 -11.22
C TYR A 4 12.57 -16.03 -11.00
N ASN A 5 13.45 -17.00 -10.76
CA ASN A 5 13.11 -18.38 -10.50
C ASN A 5 13.96 -18.87 -9.32
N SER A 6 13.31 -19.20 -8.20
CA SER A 6 14.04 -19.62 -6.99
C SER A 6 14.74 -20.98 -7.12
N GLU A 7 14.33 -21.82 -8.08
CA GLU A 7 14.98 -23.12 -8.36
C GLU A 7 16.17 -22.99 -9.31
N ASN A 8 16.19 -21.94 -10.14
CA ASN A 8 17.25 -21.70 -11.10
C ASN A 8 17.50 -20.19 -11.27
N PHE A 9 18.40 -19.64 -10.46
CA PHE A 9 18.85 -18.26 -10.55
C PHE A 9 20.37 -18.18 -10.71
N LYS A 10 20.83 -17.06 -11.26
CA LYS A 10 22.26 -16.75 -11.30
C LYS A 10 22.72 -16.27 -9.92
N ALA A 11 23.71 -16.94 -9.35
CA ALA A 11 24.32 -16.53 -8.10
C ALA A 11 24.84 -15.09 -8.18
N GLN A 12 24.64 -14.36 -7.10
CA GLN A 12 24.92 -12.94 -6.98
C GLN A 12 26.29 -12.73 -6.35
N LYS A 13 27.00 -11.71 -6.81
CA LYS A 13 28.24 -11.29 -6.16
C LYS A 13 27.93 -10.67 -4.81
N LYS A 14 28.89 -10.77 -3.88
CA LYS A 14 28.80 -10.08 -2.60
C LYS A 14 28.64 -8.57 -2.78
N ARG A 15 28.07 -7.97 -1.75
CA ARG A 15 27.90 -6.53 -1.64
C ARG A 15 29.27 -5.82 -1.72
N PRO A 16 29.43 -4.79 -2.55
CA PRO A 16 30.63 -3.96 -2.53
C PRO A 16 30.71 -3.17 -1.20
N PRO A 17 31.90 -2.77 -0.74
CA PRO A 17 32.04 -1.93 0.44
C PRO A 17 31.35 -0.58 0.20
N GLN A 18 30.41 -0.23 1.07
CA GLN A 18 29.56 0.95 0.89
C GLN A 18 30.05 2.17 1.65
N GLY A 19 29.70 3.34 1.12
CA GLY A 19 30.00 4.64 1.71
C GLY A 19 29.33 4.85 3.07
N LEU A 20 29.83 5.85 3.81
CA LEU A 20 29.37 6.19 5.15
C LEU A 20 27.85 6.51 5.20
N LEU A 21 27.34 7.22 4.18
CA LEU A 21 25.93 7.61 4.06
C LEU A 21 25.01 6.38 4.01
N TYR A 22 25.41 5.36 3.25
CA TYR A 22 24.66 4.12 3.11
C TYR A 22 24.51 3.39 4.45
N LYS A 23 25.60 3.31 5.23
CA LYS A 23 25.61 2.65 6.54
C LYS A 23 24.69 3.32 7.55
N VAL A 24 24.44 4.63 7.40
CA VAL A 24 23.51 5.37 8.27
C VAL A 24 22.07 5.20 7.82
N ILE A 25 21.80 5.24 6.50
CA ILE A 25 20.45 5.13 5.94
C ILE A 25 19.87 3.70 6.12
N LYS A 26 20.71 2.66 6.10
CA LYS A 26 20.26 1.25 6.07
C LYS A 26 20.53 0.46 7.35
N LYS A 27 20.53 1.14 8.51
CA LYS A 27 20.50 0.45 9.81
C LYS A 27 19.16 -0.29 9.96
N GLY A 28 19.14 -1.57 9.66
CA GLY A 28 17.93 -2.39 9.70
C GLY A 28 18.23 -3.88 9.56
N LYS A 29 17.23 -4.70 9.88
CA LYS A 29 17.32 -6.16 9.76
C LYS A 29 17.08 -6.56 8.30
N ILE A 30 18.05 -7.23 7.68
CA ILE A 30 17.89 -7.75 6.32
C ILE A 30 17.05 -9.03 6.37
N PHE A 31 16.10 -9.15 5.46
CA PHE A 31 15.33 -10.37 5.24
C PHE A 31 15.97 -11.16 4.11
N SER A 32 16.26 -12.43 4.40
CA SER A 32 16.83 -13.37 3.45
C SER A 32 15.87 -13.66 2.31
N PHE A 33 16.41 -14.09 1.17
CA PHE A 33 15.59 -14.75 0.16
C PHE A 33 15.19 -16.13 0.67
N THR A 34 13.98 -16.56 0.34
CA THR A 34 13.42 -17.84 0.77
C THR A 34 12.75 -18.55 -0.39
N LYS A 35 12.69 -19.88 -0.35
CA LYS A 35 11.72 -20.62 -1.14
C LYS A 35 10.37 -20.45 -0.47
N SER A 36 9.60 -19.46 -0.92
CA SER A 36 8.40 -18.99 -0.25
C SER A 36 7.41 -20.12 0.11
N ASN A 37 6.74 -19.98 1.26
CA ASN A 37 5.67 -20.88 1.67
C ASN A 37 4.30 -20.26 1.34
N ASP A 38 3.22 -20.95 1.72
CA ASP A 38 1.84 -20.51 1.45
C ASP A 38 1.34 -19.39 2.39
N ALA A 39 2.18 -18.92 3.34
CA ALA A 39 1.78 -17.90 4.29
C ALA A 39 1.53 -16.54 3.59
N ILE A 40 0.43 -15.90 3.96
CA ILE A 40 0.01 -14.59 3.46
C ILE A 40 0.05 -13.55 4.58
N SER A 41 0.39 -12.32 4.22
CA SER A 41 0.21 -11.15 5.07
C SER A 41 -1.27 -10.80 5.10
N ILE A 42 -1.81 -10.83 6.31
CA ILE A 42 -3.22 -10.59 6.59
C ILE A 42 -3.52 -9.10 6.50
N SER A 43 -2.59 -8.27 6.97
CA SER A 43 -2.70 -6.83 6.88
C SER A 43 -2.77 -6.33 5.42
N THR A 44 -2.08 -6.99 4.48
CA THR A 44 -2.18 -6.66 3.05
C THR A 44 -3.56 -6.95 2.47
N VAL A 45 -4.18 -8.05 2.87
CA VAL A 45 -5.39 -8.59 2.21
C VAL A 45 -6.70 -8.15 2.88
N ARG A 46 -6.66 -7.77 4.16
CA ARG A 46 -7.84 -7.44 4.97
C ARG A 46 -8.69 -6.34 4.34
N ASP A 47 -8.07 -5.33 3.73
CA ASP A 47 -8.79 -4.18 3.19
C ASP A 47 -9.45 -4.48 1.82
N ALA A 48 -9.13 -5.62 1.21
CA ALA A 48 -9.64 -6.07 -0.09
C ALA A 48 -10.79 -7.08 0.07
N ASN A 49 -11.84 -6.71 0.80
CA ASN A 49 -13.03 -7.55 0.98
C ASN A 49 -13.89 -7.69 -0.30
N PRO A 50 -14.82 -8.67 -0.37
CA PRO A 50 -15.58 -8.95 -1.60
C PRO A 50 -16.42 -7.76 -2.08
N SER A 51 -17.07 -7.02 -1.19
CA SER A 51 -17.88 -5.87 -1.57
C SER A 51 -17.06 -4.71 -2.13
N SER A 52 -15.94 -4.36 -1.48
CA SER A 52 -15.03 -3.30 -1.94
C SER A 52 -14.40 -3.67 -3.28
N MET A 53 -14.04 -4.94 -3.45
CA MET A 53 -13.50 -5.47 -4.71
C MET A 53 -14.54 -5.41 -5.84
N ARG A 54 -15.80 -5.80 -5.57
CA ARG A 54 -16.91 -5.68 -6.54
C ARG A 54 -17.16 -4.23 -6.94
N GLU A 55 -17.07 -3.30 -6.00
CA GLU A 55 -17.21 -1.87 -6.30
C GLU A 55 -16.06 -1.36 -7.17
N SER A 56 -14.82 -1.72 -6.84
CA SER A 56 -13.64 -1.37 -7.63
C SER A 56 -13.69 -1.96 -9.05
N MET A 57 -14.27 -3.15 -9.23
CA MET A 57 -14.40 -3.78 -10.55
C MET A 57 -15.49 -3.16 -11.43
N LYS A 58 -16.44 -2.39 -10.88
CA LYS A 58 -17.44 -1.69 -11.71
C LYS A 58 -16.82 -0.57 -12.54
N ASP A 59 -15.72 0.00 -12.05
CA ASP A 59 -14.94 0.96 -12.78
C ASP A 59 -14.01 0.25 -13.77
N HIS A 60 -14.54 -0.06 -14.95
CA HIS A 60 -13.84 -0.80 -16.01
C HIS A 60 -12.59 -0.08 -16.54
N GLN A 61 -12.38 1.20 -16.18
CA GLN A 61 -11.21 1.98 -16.57
C GLN A 61 -10.05 1.83 -15.58
N LYS A 62 -10.29 1.30 -14.37
CA LYS A 62 -9.25 1.15 -13.35
C LYS A 62 -8.55 -0.19 -13.49
N GLU A 63 -7.30 -0.15 -13.94
CA GLU A 63 -6.44 -1.34 -13.94
C GLU A 63 -6.21 -1.84 -12.51
N MET A 64 -6.13 -3.17 -12.34
CA MET A 64 -5.82 -3.73 -11.02
C MET A 64 -4.39 -3.39 -10.64
N PHE A 65 -4.19 -2.93 -9.40
CA PHE A 65 -2.84 -2.62 -8.90
C PHE A 65 -1.96 -3.87 -8.74
N TRP A 66 -2.56 -5.07 -8.71
CA TRP A 66 -1.83 -6.34 -8.67
C TRP A 66 -2.44 -7.32 -9.66
N ASP A 67 -1.73 -7.61 -10.73
CA ASP A 67 -2.13 -8.55 -11.79
C ASP A 67 -1.10 -9.68 -11.97
N ASN A 68 -1.24 -10.52 -12.99
CA ASN A 68 -0.31 -11.62 -13.28
C ASN A 68 1.09 -11.15 -13.71
N ASN A 69 1.25 -9.90 -14.13
CA ASN A 69 2.45 -9.38 -14.75
C ASN A 69 3.15 -8.32 -13.91
N ARG A 70 2.39 -7.47 -13.22
CA ARG A 70 2.88 -6.35 -12.43
C ARG A 70 2.13 -6.18 -11.11
N LEU A 71 2.90 -5.80 -10.10
CA LEU A 71 2.45 -5.23 -8.84
C LEU A 71 2.84 -3.75 -8.85
N ILE A 72 1.85 -2.89 -8.81
CA ILE A 72 1.96 -1.44 -8.80
C ILE A 72 1.59 -0.94 -7.41
N PHE A 73 2.40 -0.03 -6.87
CA PHE A 73 2.03 0.76 -5.72
C PHE A 73 1.98 2.25 -6.08
N GLU A 74 0.82 2.83 -5.83
CA GLU A 74 0.54 4.25 -6.01
C GLU A 74 0.32 4.91 -4.64
N SER A 75 0.87 6.11 -4.48
CA SER A 75 0.67 6.92 -3.29
C SER A 75 -0.03 8.23 -3.64
N LEU A 76 -0.71 8.80 -2.64
CA LEU A 76 -1.31 10.12 -2.76
C LEU A 76 -0.22 11.18 -2.88
N SER A 77 -0.34 12.06 -3.88
CA SER A 77 0.51 13.24 -3.97
C SER A 77 0.37 14.12 -2.71
N GLY A 78 1.40 14.89 -2.35
CA GLY A 78 1.31 15.84 -1.23
C GLY A 78 0.15 16.83 -1.38
N TRP A 79 -0.15 17.24 -2.61
CA TRP A 79 -1.30 18.10 -2.91
C TRP A 79 -2.64 17.40 -2.75
N SER A 80 -2.75 16.13 -3.14
CA SER A 80 -3.96 15.35 -2.90
C SER A 80 -4.21 15.15 -1.41
N SER A 81 -3.16 14.87 -0.63
CA SER A 81 -3.23 14.79 0.83
C SER A 81 -3.70 16.11 1.45
N LEU A 82 -3.14 17.25 1.02
CA LEU A 82 -3.58 18.58 1.46
C LEU A 82 -5.04 18.85 1.08
N TYR A 83 -5.43 18.50 -0.15
CA TYR A 83 -6.81 18.66 -0.62
C TYR A 83 -7.81 17.86 0.23
N PHE A 84 -7.53 16.58 0.52
CA PHE A 84 -8.37 15.76 1.39
C PHE A 84 -8.43 16.30 2.82
N LEU A 85 -7.33 16.86 3.34
CA LEU A 85 -7.33 17.55 4.63
C LEU A 85 -8.28 18.76 4.60
N VAL A 86 -8.21 19.61 3.57
CA VAL A 86 -9.09 20.78 3.41
C VAL A 86 -10.56 20.35 3.29
N VAL A 87 -10.86 19.29 2.53
CA VAL A 87 -12.22 18.73 2.43
C VAL A 87 -12.69 18.20 3.80
N GLY A 88 -11.82 17.53 4.55
CA GLY A 88 -12.12 17.05 5.90
C GLY A 88 -12.47 18.20 6.86
N LEU A 89 -11.64 19.24 6.91
CA LEU A 89 -11.90 20.45 7.69
C LEU A 89 -13.19 21.15 7.27
N THR A 90 -13.44 21.22 5.96
CA THR A 90 -14.67 21.79 5.40
C THR A 90 -15.91 21.01 5.88
N LYS A 91 -15.85 19.68 5.89
CA LYS A 91 -16.94 18.84 6.39
C LYS A 91 -17.21 19.08 7.88
N ILE A 92 -16.16 19.24 8.69
CA ILE A 92 -16.29 19.58 10.12
C ILE A 92 -16.90 20.97 10.28
N ALA A 93 -16.46 21.96 9.49
CA ALA A 93 -17.01 23.31 9.49
C ALA A 93 -18.52 23.31 9.16
N LEU A 94 -18.94 22.55 8.15
CA LEU A 94 -20.33 22.42 7.73
C LEU A 94 -21.21 21.72 8.78
N ILE A 95 -20.72 20.65 9.41
CA ILE A 95 -21.54 19.79 10.29
C ILE A 95 -21.53 20.27 11.75
N VAL A 96 -20.42 20.84 12.21
CA VAL A 96 -20.25 21.20 13.64
C VAL A 96 -20.28 22.70 13.83
N PHE A 97 -19.34 23.43 13.22
CA PHE A 97 -19.17 24.85 13.52
C PHE A 97 -20.32 25.71 13.01
N LEU A 98 -20.78 25.49 11.77
CA LEU A 98 -21.87 26.29 11.19
C LEU A 98 -23.16 26.19 12.01
N PRO A 99 -23.68 24.99 12.34
CA PRO A 99 -24.85 24.87 13.21
C PRO A 99 -24.69 25.57 14.57
N ILE A 100 -23.50 25.52 15.18
CA ILE A 100 -23.22 26.23 16.43
C ILE A 100 -23.31 27.75 16.25
N LEU A 101 -22.71 28.30 15.20
CA LEU A 101 -22.74 29.75 14.93
C LEU A 101 -24.16 30.25 14.62
N TYR A 102 -24.95 29.48 13.86
CA TYR A 102 -26.37 29.79 13.62
C TYR A 102 -27.20 29.68 14.89
N SER A 103 -26.95 28.65 15.71
CA SER A 103 -27.64 28.46 17.00
C SER A 103 -27.30 29.56 17.99
N PHE A 104 -26.07 30.05 18.01
CA PHE A 104 -25.66 31.17 18.85
C PHE A 104 -26.40 32.45 18.48
N SER A 105 -26.50 32.76 17.18
CA SER A 105 -27.31 33.89 16.70
C SER A 105 -28.79 33.72 17.06
N LEU A 106 -29.34 32.52 16.91
CA LEU A 106 -30.73 32.23 17.29
C LEU A 106 -30.97 32.41 18.80
N ILE A 107 -30.04 31.95 19.65
CA ILE A 107 -30.09 32.12 21.10
C ILE A 107 -29.98 33.60 21.48
N SER A 108 -29.10 34.36 20.82
CA SER A 108 -28.94 35.80 21.02
C SER A 108 -30.26 36.55 20.78
N ILE A 109 -31.00 36.19 19.73
CA ILE A 109 -32.33 36.76 19.42
C ILE A 109 -33.40 36.32 20.44
N LEU A 110 -33.38 35.05 20.88
CA LEU A 110 -34.44 34.47 21.72
C LEU A 110 -34.30 34.83 23.21
N LEU A 111 -33.07 34.91 23.72
CA LEU A 111 -32.77 34.97 25.15
C LEU A 111 -31.86 36.14 25.53
N GLY A 112 -31.27 36.84 24.55
CA GLY A 112 -30.34 37.95 24.78
C GLY A 112 -30.90 39.30 24.33
N ASP A 113 -30.03 40.32 24.35
CA ASP A 113 -30.35 41.68 23.91
C ASP A 113 -30.09 41.88 22.39
N GLY A 114 -29.95 40.78 21.64
CA GLY A 114 -29.59 40.80 20.23
C GLY A 114 -30.68 41.44 19.36
N THR A 115 -30.36 42.53 18.68
CA THR A 115 -31.31 43.14 17.72
C THR A 115 -31.29 42.42 16.38
N LEU A 116 -32.42 42.44 15.67
CA LEU A 116 -32.58 41.79 14.37
C LEU A 116 -31.57 42.31 13.32
N GLU A 117 -31.20 43.59 13.38
CA GLU A 117 -30.25 44.21 12.45
C GLU A 117 -28.81 43.73 12.68
N THR A 118 -28.38 43.66 13.95
CA THR A 118 -27.05 43.12 14.30
C THR A 118 -26.92 41.64 13.94
N GLU A 119 -27.95 40.85 14.24
CA GLU A 119 -27.91 39.40 14.03
C GLU A 119 -28.03 39.06 12.54
N SER A 120 -28.86 39.77 11.76
CA SER A 120 -28.92 39.56 10.31
C SER A 120 -27.59 39.88 9.61
N SER A 121 -26.88 40.92 10.05
CA SER A 121 -25.55 41.26 9.53
C SER A 121 -24.51 40.16 9.85
N TYR A 122 -24.55 39.63 11.07
CA TYR A 122 -23.70 38.51 11.49
C TYR A 122 -24.02 37.23 10.68
N LEU A 123 -25.29 36.87 10.52
CA LEU A 123 -25.71 35.71 9.74
C LEU A 123 -25.32 35.83 8.27
N ALA A 124 -25.44 37.02 7.68
CA ALA A 124 -25.00 37.29 6.32
C ALA A 124 -23.48 37.10 6.19
N PHE A 125 -22.70 37.57 7.17
CA PHE A 125 -21.26 37.35 7.22
C PHE A 125 -20.91 35.85 7.30
N VAL A 126 -21.52 35.11 8.24
CA VAL A 126 -21.30 33.66 8.38
C VAL A 126 -21.70 32.92 7.10
N SER A 127 -22.82 33.29 6.49
CA SER A 127 -23.30 32.67 5.24
C SER A 127 -22.33 32.91 4.08
N LEU A 128 -21.86 34.15 3.91
CA LEU A 128 -21.03 34.53 2.78
C LEU A 128 -19.59 34.01 2.92
N TYR A 129 -19.00 34.13 4.11
CA TYR A 129 -17.57 33.87 4.30
C TYR A 129 -17.26 32.46 4.83
N LEU A 130 -18.23 31.77 5.43
CA LEU A 130 -18.02 30.41 5.94
C LEU A 130 -18.84 29.37 5.18
N LEU A 131 -20.15 29.58 5.01
CA LEU A 131 -21.01 28.59 4.33
C LEU A 131 -20.71 28.51 2.83
N ALA A 132 -20.70 29.63 2.12
CA ALA A 132 -20.52 29.63 0.66
C ALA A 132 -19.20 28.98 0.20
N PRO A 133 -18.01 29.37 0.70
CA PRO A 133 -16.76 28.72 0.29
C PRO A 133 -16.70 27.24 0.71
N SER A 134 -17.23 26.90 1.89
CA SER A 134 -17.29 25.50 2.35
C SER A 134 -18.16 24.63 1.45
N LEU A 135 -19.32 25.14 1.02
CA LEU A 135 -20.18 24.45 0.07
C LEU A 135 -19.50 24.26 -1.28
N LEU A 136 -18.78 25.27 -1.78
CA LEU A 136 -18.05 25.15 -3.05
C LEU A 136 -17.02 24.03 -3.01
N ILE A 137 -16.20 23.95 -1.95
CA ILE A 137 -15.20 22.89 -1.77
C ILE A 137 -15.88 21.52 -1.66
N TYR A 138 -16.94 21.41 -0.84
CA TYR A 138 -17.63 20.14 -0.62
C TYR A 138 -18.35 19.64 -1.88
N ILE A 139 -18.99 20.53 -2.64
CA ILE A 139 -19.62 20.21 -3.92
C ILE A 139 -18.56 19.77 -4.93
N HIS A 140 -17.45 20.49 -5.03
CA HIS A 140 -16.33 20.13 -5.90
C HIS A 140 -15.81 18.72 -5.61
N TYR A 141 -15.60 18.38 -4.32
CA TYR A 141 -15.24 17.03 -3.89
C TYR A 141 -16.27 15.98 -4.32
N LYS A 142 -17.56 16.24 -4.09
CA LYS A 142 -18.63 15.29 -4.42
C LYS A 142 -18.76 15.05 -5.93
N LEU A 143 -18.48 16.07 -6.74
CA LEU A 143 -18.46 15.97 -8.21
C LEU A 143 -17.28 15.13 -8.70
N ILE A 144 -16.08 15.33 -8.13
CA ILE A 144 -14.90 14.50 -8.45
C ILE A 144 -15.14 13.04 -8.06
N HIS A 145 -15.63 12.78 -6.85
CA HIS A 145 -15.84 11.41 -6.36
C HIS A 145 -16.86 10.63 -7.20
N LYS A 146 -17.84 11.32 -7.80
CA LYS A 146 -18.81 10.72 -8.72
C LYS A 146 -18.31 10.58 -10.18
N GLY A 147 -17.09 11.00 -10.47
CA GLY A 147 -16.53 10.97 -11.83
C GLY A 147 -17.11 12.01 -12.78
N HIS A 148 -17.83 13.02 -12.29
CA HIS A 148 -18.38 14.09 -13.14
C HIS A 148 -17.33 15.15 -13.52
N MET A 149 -16.19 15.17 -12.83
CA MET A 149 -15.07 16.04 -13.16
C MET A 149 -13.75 15.26 -13.15
N ASN A 150 -12.87 15.60 -14.09
CA ASN A 150 -11.53 15.03 -14.13
C ASN A 150 -10.71 15.48 -12.93
N LEU A 151 -9.92 14.56 -12.35
CA LEU A 151 -8.94 14.93 -11.35
C LEU A 151 -7.88 15.85 -11.98
N ALA A 152 -7.69 17.00 -11.36
CA ALA A 152 -6.61 17.91 -11.72
C ALA A 152 -5.27 17.17 -11.67
N PRO A 153 -4.31 17.44 -12.57
CA PRO A 153 -3.06 16.68 -12.66
C PRO A 153 -2.29 16.56 -11.34
N PHE A 154 -2.29 17.62 -10.52
CA PHE A 154 -1.60 17.63 -9.23
C PHE A 154 -2.30 16.80 -8.13
N LEU A 155 -3.58 16.44 -8.32
CA LEU A 155 -4.35 15.57 -7.41
C LEU A 155 -4.27 14.09 -7.81
N ARG A 156 -3.63 13.77 -8.93
CA ARG A 156 -3.50 12.39 -9.38
C ARG A 156 -2.57 11.60 -8.46
N PRO A 157 -2.82 10.28 -8.30
CA PRO A 157 -1.89 9.42 -7.60
C PRO A 157 -0.53 9.42 -8.29
N ILE A 158 0.53 9.28 -7.49
CA ILE A 158 1.91 9.17 -7.93
C ILE A 158 2.28 7.69 -7.89
N LEU A 159 2.75 7.16 -9.02
CA LEU A 159 3.34 5.83 -9.08
C LEU A 159 4.66 5.84 -8.31
N VAL A 160 4.81 4.95 -7.32
CA VAL A 160 6.02 4.89 -6.47
C VAL A 160 6.95 3.78 -6.94
N PHE A 161 6.39 2.59 -7.15
CA PHE A 161 7.14 1.46 -7.69
C PHE A 161 6.25 0.50 -8.46
N GLU A 162 6.91 -0.27 -9.32
CA GLU A 162 6.34 -1.38 -10.05
C GLU A 162 7.28 -2.58 -9.92
N ALA A 163 6.75 -3.72 -9.47
CA ALA A 163 7.43 -5.00 -9.48
C ALA A 163 6.83 -5.87 -10.58
N ASN A 164 7.63 -6.20 -11.60
CA ASN A 164 7.16 -6.89 -12.80
C ASN A 164 7.64 -8.35 -12.80
N ARG A 165 6.68 -9.28 -12.72
CA ARG A 165 6.88 -10.74 -12.68
C ARG A 165 7.40 -11.27 -14.01
N GLU A 166 6.91 -10.76 -15.15
CA GLU A 166 7.29 -11.27 -16.49
C GLU A 166 8.76 -11.03 -16.82
N ASN A 167 9.32 -9.90 -16.40
CA ASN A 167 10.71 -9.54 -16.67
C ASN A 167 11.63 -9.68 -15.44
N GLY A 168 11.05 -9.99 -14.27
CA GLY A 168 11.76 -10.16 -12.99
C GLY A 168 12.42 -8.89 -12.49
N SER A 169 11.85 -7.71 -12.75
CA SER A 169 12.45 -6.41 -12.39
C SER A 169 11.63 -5.62 -11.37
N ILE A 170 12.31 -4.72 -10.67
CA ILE A 170 11.69 -3.67 -9.87
C ILE A 170 12.07 -2.33 -10.47
N THR A 171 11.06 -1.52 -10.75
CA THR A 171 11.18 -0.13 -11.19
C THR A 171 10.72 0.79 -10.07
N SER A 172 11.55 1.76 -9.73
CA SER A 172 11.19 2.88 -8.84
C SER A 172 10.95 4.13 -9.66
N TYR A 173 9.99 4.94 -9.25
CA TYR A 173 9.60 6.17 -9.93
C TYR A 173 9.80 7.37 -9.00
N LYS A 174 10.11 8.52 -9.61
CA LYS A 174 10.18 9.83 -8.94
C LYS A 174 8.78 10.44 -8.84
N GLU A 175 8.64 11.46 -8.00
CA GLU A 175 7.36 12.18 -7.82
C GLU A 175 6.83 12.82 -9.11
N ASN A 176 7.71 13.16 -10.06
CA ASN A 176 7.32 13.71 -11.37
C ASN A 176 6.86 12.63 -12.38
N GLY A 177 6.86 11.35 -11.99
CA GLY A 177 6.48 10.21 -12.82
C GLY A 177 7.62 9.64 -13.69
N GLU A 178 8.82 10.21 -13.63
CA GLU A 178 9.97 9.66 -14.33
C GLU A 178 10.53 8.43 -13.61
N ILE A 179 11.09 7.50 -14.38
CA ILE A 179 11.79 6.33 -13.81
C ILE A 179 13.05 6.82 -13.07
N ASP A 180 13.18 6.42 -11.80
CA ASP A 180 14.40 6.66 -11.01
C ASP A 180 15.45 5.60 -11.34
N PHE A 181 15.08 4.33 -11.23
CA PHE A 181 15.91 3.19 -11.64
C PHE A 181 15.06 1.94 -11.90
N THR A 182 15.61 1.02 -12.69
CA THR A 182 15.06 -0.33 -12.91
C THR A 182 16.19 -1.35 -12.80
N HIS A 183 16.02 -2.35 -11.94
CA HIS A 183 17.00 -3.44 -11.74
C HIS A 183 16.32 -4.80 -11.53
N PRO A 184 17.03 -5.93 -11.72
CA PRO A 184 16.48 -7.25 -11.44
C PRO A 184 16.10 -7.43 -9.96
N PHE A 185 14.99 -8.12 -9.70
CA PHE A 185 14.45 -8.38 -8.35
C PHE A 185 15.49 -8.97 -7.39
N ILE A 186 16.28 -9.94 -7.85
CA ILE A 186 17.30 -10.64 -7.05
C ILE A 186 18.46 -9.72 -6.60
N GLU A 187 18.63 -8.55 -7.23
CA GLU A 187 19.66 -7.57 -6.89
C GLU A 187 19.26 -6.65 -5.73
N PHE A 188 18.03 -6.76 -5.23
CA PHE A 188 17.55 -5.99 -4.09
C PHE A 188 17.73 -6.74 -2.78
N ASP A 189 18.17 -6.01 -1.75
CA ASP A 189 18.10 -6.44 -0.36
C ASP A 189 16.80 -5.93 0.25
N CYS A 190 16.04 -6.82 0.87
CA CYS A 190 14.85 -6.46 1.65
C CYS A 190 15.27 -6.11 3.08
N ILE A 191 15.00 -4.88 3.53
CA ILE A 191 15.50 -4.37 4.81
C ILE A 191 14.31 -3.85 5.64
N LEU A 192 14.19 -4.35 6.86
CA LEU A 192 13.28 -3.83 7.86
C LEU A 192 13.98 -2.70 8.63
N ILE A 193 13.48 -1.48 8.44
CA ILE A 193 14.03 -0.26 9.02
C ILE A 193 13.14 0.14 10.20
N SER A 194 13.77 0.52 11.31
CA SER A 194 13.07 1.14 12.43
C SER A 194 12.95 2.64 12.20
N VAL A 195 11.71 3.13 12.14
CA VAL A 195 11.39 4.54 11.97
C VAL A 195 10.86 5.07 13.31
N PRO A 196 11.62 5.90 14.04
CA PRO A 196 11.13 6.51 15.26
C PRO A 196 9.97 7.44 14.91
N SER A 197 8.82 7.22 15.55
CA SER A 197 7.69 8.14 15.43
C SER A 197 7.96 9.43 16.22
N PRO A 198 7.32 10.57 15.84
CA PRO A 198 7.41 11.81 16.62
C PRO A 198 6.96 11.67 18.09
N GLN A 199 6.19 10.62 18.42
CA GLN A 199 5.67 10.33 19.76
C GLN A 199 6.55 9.33 20.53
N GLY A 200 7.70 8.91 19.98
CA GLY A 200 8.64 8.00 20.61
C GLY A 200 8.30 6.51 20.47
N HIS A 201 7.17 6.16 19.84
CA HIS A 201 6.89 4.78 19.44
C HIS A 201 7.83 4.35 18.32
N LEU A 202 8.21 3.07 18.35
CA LEU A 202 9.01 2.45 17.31
C LEU A 202 8.08 1.94 16.20
N ASN A 203 8.14 2.57 15.03
CA ASN A 203 7.47 2.04 13.85
C ASN A 203 8.48 1.23 13.03
N TYR A 204 7.96 0.30 12.23
CA TYR A 204 8.76 -0.42 11.26
C TYR A 204 8.31 -0.05 9.85
N SER A 205 9.25 -0.10 8.92
CA SER A 205 8.98 0.01 7.48
C SER A 205 9.88 -0.97 6.74
N LEU A 206 9.31 -1.65 5.75
CA LEU A 206 10.04 -2.60 4.92
C LEU A 206 10.39 -1.93 3.60
N ALA A 207 11.66 -1.96 3.23
CA ALA A 207 12.11 -1.33 2.01
C ALA A 207 13.05 -2.24 1.22
N LEU A 208 12.91 -2.23 -0.11
CA LEU A 208 13.86 -2.86 -1.00
C LEU A 208 14.91 -1.86 -1.38
N THR A 209 16.17 -2.27 -1.26
CA THR A 209 17.26 -1.42 -1.70
C THR A 209 18.25 -2.15 -2.55
N HIS A 210 18.66 -1.48 -3.63
CA HIS A 210 19.58 -2.05 -4.59
C HIS A 210 20.94 -2.33 -3.94
N ARG A 211 21.48 -3.53 -4.17
CA ARG A 211 22.69 -4.02 -3.51
C ARG A 211 23.96 -3.38 -4.06
N TYR A 212 24.01 -3.12 -5.35
CA TYR A 212 25.22 -2.71 -6.06
C TYR A 212 25.36 -1.20 -6.29
N ASN A 213 24.25 -0.47 -6.27
CA ASN A 213 24.23 0.97 -6.49
C ASN A 213 23.69 1.67 -5.24
N ASP A 214 24.38 2.74 -4.85
CA ASP A 214 24.04 3.56 -3.69
C ASP A 214 22.97 4.60 -4.04
N TYR A 215 21.77 4.14 -4.39
CA TYR A 215 20.63 5.03 -4.58
C TYR A 215 20.21 5.65 -3.24
N PRO A 216 19.88 6.96 -3.22
CA PRO A 216 19.35 7.62 -2.02
C PRO A 216 17.93 7.14 -1.68
N SER A 217 17.16 6.77 -2.70
CA SER A 217 15.78 6.29 -2.58
C SER A 217 15.75 4.76 -2.46
N SER A 218 14.98 4.25 -1.50
CA SER A 218 14.61 2.83 -1.41
C SER A 218 13.15 2.65 -1.84
N VAL A 219 12.79 1.43 -2.24
CA VAL A 219 11.43 1.11 -2.65
C VAL A 219 10.62 0.70 -1.41
N PRO A 220 9.60 1.47 -0.99
CA PRO A 220 8.91 1.27 0.29
C PRO A 220 7.81 0.21 0.20
N ILE A 221 8.18 -1.06 0.05
CA ILE A 221 7.20 -2.15 -0.05
C ILE A 221 6.33 -2.32 1.21
N GLY A 222 6.81 -1.87 2.37
CA GLY A 222 6.06 -1.93 3.64
C GLY A 222 4.78 -1.09 3.65
N ASP A 223 4.65 -0.13 2.74
CA ASP A 223 3.43 0.68 2.63
C ASP A 223 2.22 -0.15 2.15
N LEU A 224 2.43 -1.38 1.67
CA LEU A 224 1.38 -2.34 1.32
C LEU A 224 0.61 -2.92 2.52
N ILE A 225 1.19 -2.90 3.74
CA ILE A 225 0.58 -3.53 4.93
C ILE A 225 0.05 -2.54 5.97
N GLY A 226 0.08 -1.25 5.64
CA GLY A 226 -0.24 -0.19 6.60
C GLY A 226 0.85 0.00 7.66
N LYS A 227 0.62 0.94 8.58
CA LYS A 227 1.60 1.32 9.61
C LYS A 227 1.38 0.49 10.87
N ASN A 228 2.47 0.21 11.59
CA ASN A 228 2.49 -0.37 12.94
C ASN A 228 2.07 -1.85 13.02
N GLU A 229 2.32 -2.63 11.99
CA GLU A 229 2.10 -4.08 12.01
C GLU A 229 3.18 -4.84 12.78
N MET A 230 2.90 -6.11 13.11
CA MET A 230 3.85 -7.01 13.76
C MET A 230 5.01 -7.39 12.82
N VAL A 231 6.19 -7.69 13.37
CA VAL A 231 7.39 -8.07 12.57
C VAL A 231 7.11 -9.29 11.67
N ASP A 232 6.31 -10.23 12.13
CA ASP A 232 5.91 -11.40 11.36
C ASP A 232 5.08 -11.05 10.12
N GLU A 233 4.26 -10.01 10.16
CA GLU A 233 3.50 -9.55 8.99
C GLU A 233 4.43 -8.97 7.91
N TYR A 234 5.52 -8.29 8.28
CA TYR A 234 6.52 -7.87 7.29
C TYR A 234 7.26 -9.08 6.68
N HIS A 235 7.53 -10.12 7.47
CA HIS A 235 8.11 -11.37 6.93
C HIS A 235 7.14 -12.06 5.96
N ARG A 236 5.84 -12.11 6.29
CA ARG A 236 4.80 -12.67 5.42
C ARG A 236 4.58 -11.83 4.16
N LEU A 237 4.66 -10.51 4.25
CA LEU A 237 4.64 -9.62 3.10
C LEU A 237 5.82 -9.93 2.17
N TRP A 238 7.04 -9.99 2.72
CA TRP A 238 8.20 -10.35 1.92
C TRP A 238 8.09 -11.76 1.31
N ASN A 239 7.54 -12.72 2.06
CA ASN A 239 7.22 -14.05 1.54
C ASN A 239 6.26 -13.99 0.34
N MET A 240 5.18 -13.22 0.44
CA MET A 240 4.21 -13.02 -0.65
C MET A 240 4.84 -12.35 -1.87
N ILE A 241 5.64 -11.29 -1.68
CA ILE A 241 6.31 -10.59 -2.78
C ILE A 241 7.29 -11.52 -3.49
N GLN A 242 8.10 -12.27 -2.75
CA GLN A 242 9.01 -13.26 -3.35
C GLN A 242 8.24 -14.32 -4.13
N ARG A 243 7.16 -14.87 -3.56
CA ARG A 243 6.31 -15.86 -4.23
C ARG A 243 5.66 -15.30 -5.50
N TYR A 244 5.23 -14.04 -5.44
CA TYR A 244 4.67 -13.33 -6.59
C TYR A 244 5.72 -13.03 -7.67
N MET A 245 6.98 -12.80 -7.32
CA MET A 245 8.03 -12.56 -8.32
C MET A 245 8.63 -13.86 -8.87
N ASP A 246 8.49 -14.98 -8.15
CA ASP A 246 9.04 -16.28 -8.52
C ASP A 246 8.13 -17.04 -9.50
N VAL A 247 8.58 -17.19 -10.74
CA VAL A 247 7.81 -17.88 -11.80
C VAL A 247 7.76 -19.40 -11.62
N SER A 248 8.63 -19.96 -10.76
CA SER A 248 8.62 -21.40 -10.42
C SER A 248 7.52 -21.77 -9.42
N GLN A 249 6.96 -20.78 -8.72
CA GLN A 249 5.91 -20.97 -7.72
C GLN A 249 4.58 -20.39 -8.20
N PRO A 250 3.45 -20.99 -7.75
CA PRO A 250 2.15 -20.39 -7.98
C PRO A 250 2.04 -19.08 -7.21
N MET A 251 1.34 -18.09 -7.78
CA MET A 251 1.09 -16.81 -7.13
C MET A 251 0.44 -16.98 -5.73
N PRO A 252 0.56 -15.99 -4.83
CA PRO A 252 -0.17 -15.98 -3.57
C PRO A 252 -1.69 -16.15 -3.79
N ASP A 253 -2.35 -16.96 -2.97
CA ASP A 253 -3.81 -17.15 -3.05
C ASP A 253 -4.52 -16.06 -2.24
N ILE A 254 -4.77 -14.94 -2.92
CA ILE A 254 -5.44 -13.75 -2.37
C ILE A 254 -6.49 -13.25 -3.33
N MET A 255 -7.51 -12.55 -2.82
CA MET A 255 -8.65 -12.09 -3.62
C MET A 255 -8.24 -11.23 -4.83
N VAL A 256 -7.28 -10.32 -4.64
CA VAL A 256 -6.82 -9.39 -5.69
C VAL A 256 -6.27 -10.15 -6.90
N LEU A 257 -5.52 -11.23 -6.66
CA LEU A 257 -4.89 -12.02 -7.71
C LEU A 257 -5.81 -13.09 -8.30
N GLU A 258 -7.02 -13.30 -7.77
CA GLU A 258 -7.86 -14.44 -8.12
C GLU A 258 -8.12 -14.60 -9.62
N SER A 259 -8.41 -13.51 -10.37
CA SER A 259 -8.57 -13.58 -11.84
C SER A 259 -7.27 -13.75 -12.60
N SER A 260 -6.16 -13.37 -12.00
CA SER A 260 -4.83 -13.41 -12.59
C SER A 260 -4.26 -14.84 -12.52
N ARG A 261 -4.72 -15.66 -11.58
CA ARG A 261 -4.25 -17.03 -11.36
C ARG A 261 -4.44 -17.96 -12.57
N GLU A 262 -5.53 -17.81 -13.31
CA GLU A 262 -5.77 -18.60 -14.54
C GLU A 262 -4.85 -18.20 -15.70
N GLN A 263 -4.29 -16.98 -15.66
CA GLN A 263 -3.47 -16.42 -16.74
C GLN A 263 -2.00 -16.83 -16.61
N ASP A 264 -1.51 -17.05 -15.38
CA ASP A 264 -0.15 -17.52 -15.11
C ASP A 264 -0.06 -19.05 -15.26
N PRO A 265 0.76 -19.59 -16.20
CA PRO A 265 0.81 -21.02 -16.47
C PRO A 265 1.19 -21.90 -15.27
N THR A 266 2.13 -21.43 -14.43
CA THR A 266 2.58 -22.14 -13.23
C THR A 266 1.44 -22.24 -12.21
N THR A 267 0.74 -21.13 -11.99
CA THR A 267 -0.38 -21.04 -11.07
C THR A 267 -1.57 -21.85 -11.58
N ALA A 268 -1.92 -21.75 -12.86
CA ALA A 268 -3.01 -22.52 -13.46
C ALA A 268 -2.78 -24.04 -13.38
N ALA A 269 -1.53 -24.50 -13.59
CA ALA A 269 -1.18 -25.90 -13.44
C ALA A 269 -1.29 -26.38 -11.99
N TYR A 270 -0.85 -25.56 -11.03
CA TYR A 270 -0.97 -25.83 -9.60
C TYR A 270 -2.44 -25.90 -9.15
N ASP A 271 -3.25 -24.91 -9.54
CA ASP A 271 -4.67 -24.83 -9.18
C ASP A 271 -5.47 -25.99 -9.76
N LYS A 272 -5.16 -26.40 -11.00
CA LYS A 272 -5.76 -27.59 -11.63
C LYS A 272 -5.41 -28.88 -10.88
N LYS A 273 -4.17 -29.02 -10.42
CA LYS A 273 -3.72 -30.18 -9.64
C LYS A 273 -4.41 -30.24 -8.28
N ASN A 274 -4.63 -29.10 -7.64
CA ASN A 274 -5.19 -29.00 -6.30
C ASN A 274 -6.72 -28.82 -6.28
N THR A 275 -7.37 -28.79 -7.45
CA THR A 275 -8.82 -28.60 -7.60
C THR A 275 -9.32 -27.34 -6.88
N ARG A 276 -8.57 -26.24 -7.00
CA ARG A 276 -8.89 -24.95 -6.38
C ARG A 276 -10.09 -24.30 -7.08
N ASN A 277 -11.05 -23.79 -6.32
CA ASN A 277 -12.19 -23.05 -6.88
C ASN A 277 -11.69 -21.69 -7.45
N PRO A 278 -11.88 -21.40 -8.75
CA PRO A 278 -11.45 -20.14 -9.36
C PRO A 278 -12.08 -18.87 -8.78
N ARG A 279 -13.25 -18.99 -8.13
CA ARG A 279 -14.00 -17.87 -7.51
C ARG A 279 -14.10 -18.01 -6.00
N TYR A 280 -13.13 -18.67 -5.38
CA TYR A 280 -13.12 -18.95 -3.94
C TYR A 280 -13.36 -17.68 -3.11
N TRP A 281 -12.63 -16.60 -3.38
CA TRP A 281 -12.73 -15.36 -2.61
C TRP A 281 -13.91 -14.49 -3.04
N ARG A 282 -14.16 -14.36 -4.35
CA ARG A 282 -15.17 -13.45 -4.91
C ARG A 282 -16.60 -13.80 -4.56
N ASP A 283 -16.90 -15.08 -4.37
CA ASP A 283 -18.25 -15.55 -4.11
C ASP A 283 -18.62 -15.52 -2.62
N MET A 284 -17.65 -15.25 -1.73
CA MET A 284 -17.90 -15.03 -0.31
C MET A 284 -18.68 -13.74 -0.05
N THR A 285 -19.45 -13.74 1.03
CA THR A 285 -19.92 -12.52 1.69
C THR A 285 -18.78 -11.86 2.48
N ASP A 286 -18.93 -10.58 2.81
CA ASP A 286 -17.91 -9.87 3.61
C ASP A 286 -17.74 -10.52 4.98
N GLU A 287 -18.81 -11.04 5.59
CA GLU A 287 -18.76 -11.76 6.87
C GLU A 287 -17.98 -13.08 6.74
N GLU A 288 -18.25 -13.88 5.70
CA GLU A 288 -17.50 -15.11 5.43
C GLU A 288 -16.02 -14.83 5.13
N PHE A 289 -15.74 -13.73 4.45
CA PHE A 289 -14.37 -13.28 4.18
C PHE A 289 -13.63 -12.97 5.48
N GLU A 290 -14.20 -12.16 6.38
CA GLU A 290 -13.59 -11.84 7.68
C GLU A 290 -13.34 -13.09 8.52
N ILE A 291 -14.32 -14.00 8.57
CA ILE A 291 -14.18 -15.30 9.27
C ILE A 291 -13.03 -16.11 8.65
N THR A 292 -12.91 -16.12 7.32
CA THR A 292 -11.86 -16.84 6.59
C THR A 292 -10.47 -16.25 6.87
N ILE A 293 -10.35 -14.92 6.87
CA ILE A 293 -9.10 -14.22 7.19
C ILE A 293 -8.68 -14.51 8.64
N GLU A 294 -9.60 -14.46 9.60
CA GLU A 294 -9.31 -14.79 11.00
C GLU A 294 -8.98 -16.28 11.21
N ARG A 295 -9.59 -17.18 10.43
CA ARG A 295 -9.19 -18.60 10.42
C ARG A 295 -7.75 -18.76 9.93
N ILE A 296 -7.40 -18.14 8.80
CA ILE A 296 -6.04 -18.17 8.24
C ILE A 296 -5.05 -17.57 9.25
N ARG A 297 -5.41 -16.47 9.92
CA ARG A 297 -4.60 -15.88 10.98
C ARG A 297 -4.18 -16.88 12.04
N LYS A 298 -5.17 -17.58 12.59
CA LYS A 298 -4.96 -18.60 13.63
C LYS A 298 -4.14 -19.78 13.12
N GLU A 299 -4.39 -20.23 11.90
CA GLU A 299 -3.61 -21.30 11.27
C GLU A 299 -2.13 -20.91 11.10
N GLN A 300 -1.84 -19.63 10.84
CA GLN A 300 -0.48 -19.13 10.65
C GLN A 300 0.26 -18.80 11.95
N GLU A 301 -0.41 -18.67 13.12
CA GLU A 301 0.24 -18.33 14.41
C GLU A 301 1.27 -19.38 14.87
N GLY A 302 1.13 -20.63 14.43
CA GLY A 302 2.10 -21.72 14.71
C GLY A 302 3.02 -22.07 13.55
N GLN A 303 2.92 -21.37 12.42
CA GLN A 303 3.66 -21.65 11.19
C GLN A 303 4.77 -20.62 10.96
N PRO A 304 5.88 -21.00 10.29
CA PRO A 304 6.92 -20.04 9.97
C PRO A 304 6.39 -18.96 9.01
N SER A 305 6.68 -17.69 9.31
CA SER A 305 6.29 -16.52 8.51
C SER A 305 6.87 -16.50 7.09
N SER A 306 7.89 -17.33 6.82
CA SER A 306 8.52 -17.51 5.50
C SER A 306 9.01 -18.94 5.34
N GLY A 307 9.18 -19.39 4.09
CA GLY A 307 9.78 -20.69 3.80
C GLY A 307 11.30 -20.76 4.08
N PRO A 308 11.96 -21.90 3.75
CA PRO A 308 13.38 -22.10 4.00
C PRO A 308 14.24 -21.08 3.24
N GLU A 309 15.28 -20.58 3.90
CA GLU A 309 16.21 -19.61 3.31
C GLU A 309 16.98 -20.22 2.12
N ILE A 310 17.12 -19.42 1.07
CA ILE A 310 17.95 -19.74 -0.09
C ILE A 310 19.17 -18.82 -0.08
N ASN A 311 20.36 -19.40 -0.28
CA ASN A 311 21.54 -18.59 -0.45
C ASN A 311 21.65 -18.15 -1.92
N ILE A 312 21.47 -16.85 -2.15
CA ILE A 312 21.55 -16.27 -3.48
C ILE A 312 22.98 -15.86 -3.89
N PHE A 313 23.98 -16.02 -3.02
CA PHE A 313 25.33 -15.51 -3.24
C PHE A 313 26.32 -16.56 -3.72
N GLU A 314 27.32 -16.12 -4.50
CA GLU A 314 28.49 -16.92 -4.85
C GLU A 314 29.26 -17.32 -3.56
N ASN A 315 29.70 -18.59 -3.47
CA ASN A 315 30.52 -19.18 -2.39
C ASN A 315 29.84 -19.51 -1.05
N ASN A 316 28.51 -19.58 -0.96
CA ASN A 316 27.76 -20.08 0.21
C ASN A 316 28.03 -19.37 1.56
N GLU A 317 28.78 -18.27 1.59
CA GLU A 317 29.01 -17.51 2.81
C GLU A 317 27.77 -16.64 3.10
N PRO A 318 27.22 -16.68 4.33
CA PRO A 318 26.03 -15.91 4.66
C PRO A 318 26.29 -14.41 4.49
N PRO A 319 25.28 -13.60 4.15
CA PRO A 319 25.41 -12.15 4.23
C PRO A 319 25.90 -11.80 5.63
N GLU A 320 26.87 -10.88 5.74
CA GLU A 320 27.31 -10.35 7.03
C GLU A 320 26.06 -10.03 7.85
N LYS A 321 25.85 -10.75 8.96
CA LYS A 321 24.84 -10.36 9.93
C LYS A 321 25.26 -8.99 10.42
N TYR A 322 24.52 -7.95 10.03
CA TYR A 322 24.64 -6.67 10.66
C TYR A 322 24.18 -6.89 12.11
N GLU A 323 25.14 -6.94 13.04
CA GLU A 323 24.83 -6.80 14.46
C GLU A 323 24.04 -5.50 14.62
N VAL A 324 22.88 -5.62 15.25
CA VAL A 324 21.92 -4.54 15.51
C VAL A 324 22.54 -3.49 16.41
#